data_AF-A0AAU3HMD2-F1
#
_entry.id   AF-A0AAU3HMD2-F1
#
_cell.length_a   1.000
_cell.length_b   1.000
_cell.length_c   1.000
_cell.angle_alpha   90.00
_cell.angle_beta   90.00
_cell.angle_gamma   90.00
#
_symmetry.space_group_name_H-M   'P 1'
#
loop_
_entity.id
_entity.type
_entity.pdbx_description
1 polymer ?
#
loop_
_entity_poly.entity_id
_entity_poly.type
_entity_poly.pdbx_seq_one_letter_code
_entity_poly.pdbx_strand_id
1 'polypeptide(L)'
;MSNGEEPFAPHDDVSARPRFDPALRGYDKRQVDRYVEQMDGEIGALTAARDRAYAQIRDLTTQVQRAQAETVELRDRPTAVDRASFRDLGPMVDQILDLAEKQAGQITEMATKRADDFQAQAERVLTAAQEQAARDRRELEEELSGRRAEQERADEERRVAAQAELAAVRELAEKLRAEGQAVHDRAQQEAKRISEQTTQQVEQARSASEALVKAARTQIQQEVQANRSKAQQELAQWQATMARELDERRAAAEQELADRATAAERDIAALVAEAQQYATEVRERADEETAAHQVQLTAVQREIQQRQEALTQLKSELETVGKQLEQARGEITTIERAGAELEERLVGVRRDLTAETRRLDEARRAAELAEQHAKETRARVQREAKRVADLAAAAVMAAAAGGGETAEYPQVAARLMGTVTAATESVPVERTDTDRADVDRAEVERDENDRPRAGRAEAERDDVDRPRAEPFIERLDGPSFDAFAVRASAPRAVPEAETTGPDTGVRAPA
;
A
#
# COMPACT_ATOMS: atom_id res chain seq x y z
N MET A 1 128.04 -28.99 -42.71
CA MET A 1 126.58 -29.23 -42.90
C MET A 1 125.82 -28.33 -41.94
N SER A 2 124.62 -27.90 -42.31
CA SER A 2 123.75 -27.13 -41.42
C SER A 2 122.77 -28.07 -40.73
N ASN A 3 122.89 -28.21 -39.41
CA ASN A 3 121.85 -28.80 -38.57
C ASN A 3 121.21 -27.66 -37.78
N GLY A 4 120.22 -27.01 -38.38
CA GLY A 4 119.33 -26.08 -37.70
C GLY A 4 118.26 -26.86 -36.95
N GLU A 5 118.58 -27.33 -35.75
CA GLU A 5 117.59 -27.87 -34.81
C GLU A 5 117.20 -26.74 -33.85
N GLU A 6 115.93 -26.30 -33.90
CA GLU A 6 115.41 -25.25 -33.03
C GLU A 6 115.13 -25.83 -31.63
N PRO A 7 115.88 -25.46 -30.57
CA PRO A 7 115.77 -26.12 -29.27
C PRO A 7 114.60 -25.62 -28.41
N PHE A 8 113.68 -24.86 -28.99
CA PHE A 8 112.59 -24.16 -28.30
C PHE A 8 111.23 -24.33 -28.99
N ALA A 9 110.86 -25.56 -29.32
CA ALA A 9 109.47 -25.89 -29.58
C ALA A 9 108.65 -25.64 -28.30
N PRO A 10 107.65 -24.75 -28.29
CA PRO A 10 106.84 -24.48 -27.10
C PRO A 10 106.02 -25.72 -26.77
N HIS A 11 106.39 -26.41 -25.69
CA HIS A 11 105.63 -27.52 -25.15
C HIS A 11 104.39 -26.93 -24.47
N ASP A 12 103.28 -26.87 -25.19
CA ASP A 12 102.04 -26.25 -24.72
C ASP A 12 101.29 -27.16 -23.74
N ASP A 13 101.93 -27.42 -22.59
CA ASP A 13 101.41 -28.27 -21.54
C ASP A 13 100.25 -27.56 -20.83
N VAL A 14 99.03 -27.84 -21.32
CA VAL A 14 97.77 -27.25 -20.85
C VAL A 14 97.56 -27.52 -19.34
N SER A 15 98.24 -28.52 -18.77
CA SER A 15 98.22 -28.85 -17.34
C SER A 15 99.01 -27.86 -16.47
N ALA A 16 100.03 -27.20 -17.04
CA ALA A 16 100.90 -26.26 -16.35
C ALA A 16 100.37 -24.81 -16.35
N ARG A 17 99.30 -24.53 -17.09
CA ARG A 17 98.70 -23.18 -17.17
C ARG A 17 98.00 -22.83 -15.84
N PRO A 18 98.36 -21.73 -15.15
CA PRO A 18 97.72 -21.31 -13.90
C PRO A 18 96.22 -21.04 -14.08
N ARG A 19 95.44 -21.36 -13.06
CA ARG A 19 94.03 -21.00 -12.96
C ARG A 19 93.87 -19.89 -11.93
N PHE A 20 93.48 -18.71 -12.40
CA PHE A 20 93.19 -17.56 -11.55
C PHE A 20 91.69 -17.46 -11.27
N ASP A 21 91.31 -17.05 -10.06
CA ASP A 21 89.90 -16.90 -9.70
C ASP A 21 89.25 -15.71 -10.44
N PRO A 22 88.03 -15.87 -10.98
CA PRO A 22 87.29 -14.80 -11.63
C PRO A 22 86.63 -13.86 -10.60
N ALA A 23 86.89 -12.57 -10.73
CA ALA A 23 86.24 -11.48 -10.02
C ALA A 23 85.19 -10.78 -10.93
N LEU A 24 84.47 -9.79 -10.38
CA LEU A 24 83.41 -9.05 -11.08
C LEU A 24 83.89 -8.28 -12.34
N ARG A 25 85.21 -8.15 -12.56
CA ARG A 25 85.84 -7.56 -13.75
C ARG A 25 87.17 -8.27 -14.09
N GLY A 26 87.09 -9.48 -14.64
CA GLY A 26 88.27 -10.27 -15.01
C GLY A 26 88.81 -11.13 -13.86
N TYR A 27 90.09 -11.47 -13.86
CA TYR A 27 90.71 -12.29 -12.81
C TYR A 27 91.08 -11.47 -11.56
N ASP A 28 91.27 -12.10 -10.40
CA ASP A 28 91.86 -11.43 -9.24
C ASP A 28 93.28 -10.94 -9.56
N LYS A 29 93.41 -9.62 -9.69
CA LYS A 29 94.67 -8.92 -9.93
C LYS A 29 95.75 -9.32 -8.91
N ARG A 30 95.38 -9.59 -7.64
CA ARG A 30 96.34 -10.00 -6.60
C ARG A 30 96.88 -11.42 -6.79
N GLN A 31 96.23 -12.27 -7.57
CA GLN A 31 96.79 -13.58 -7.95
C GLN A 31 97.70 -13.43 -9.17
N VAL A 32 97.27 -12.64 -10.17
CA VAL A 32 98.04 -12.37 -11.38
C VAL A 32 99.35 -11.63 -11.08
N ASP A 33 99.30 -10.55 -10.29
CA ASP A 33 100.48 -9.74 -9.93
C ASP A 33 101.58 -10.61 -9.28
N ARG A 34 101.20 -11.46 -8.31
CA ARG A 34 102.13 -12.38 -7.62
C ARG A 34 102.70 -13.46 -8.55
N TYR A 35 101.89 -13.96 -9.49
CA TYR A 35 102.37 -14.94 -10.46
C TYR A 35 103.38 -14.34 -11.43
N VAL A 36 103.15 -13.11 -11.90
CA VAL A 36 104.12 -12.38 -12.74
C VAL A 36 105.42 -12.13 -11.97
N GLU A 37 105.34 -11.66 -10.72
CA GLU A 37 106.51 -11.44 -9.86
C GLU A 37 107.33 -12.74 -9.62
N GLN A 38 106.66 -13.88 -9.45
CA GLN A 38 107.33 -15.19 -9.39
C GLN A 38 108.02 -15.56 -10.71
N MET A 39 107.32 -15.43 -11.84
CA MET A 39 107.86 -15.78 -13.16
C MET A 39 109.05 -14.90 -13.56
N ASP A 40 109.00 -13.60 -13.28
CA ASP A 40 110.13 -12.68 -13.51
C ASP A 40 111.35 -13.07 -12.65
N GLY A 41 111.12 -13.52 -11.41
CA GLY A 41 112.15 -14.09 -10.53
C GLY A 41 112.78 -15.38 -11.09
N GLU A 42 111.97 -16.30 -11.59
CA GLU A 42 112.43 -17.55 -12.22
C GLU A 42 113.21 -17.29 -13.52
N ILE A 43 112.74 -16.38 -14.37
CA ILE A 43 113.44 -15.92 -15.59
C ILE A 43 114.79 -15.27 -15.23
N GLY A 44 114.82 -14.44 -14.17
CA GLY A 44 116.06 -13.85 -13.65
C GLY A 44 117.07 -14.92 -13.16
N ALA A 45 116.59 -15.92 -12.42
CA ALA A 45 117.42 -17.02 -11.92
C ALA A 45 117.98 -17.90 -13.06
N LEU A 46 117.17 -18.23 -14.06
CA LEU A 46 117.57 -18.98 -15.25
C LEU A 46 118.58 -18.18 -16.11
N THR A 47 118.37 -16.88 -16.27
CA THR A 47 119.31 -15.98 -16.97
C THR A 47 120.66 -15.95 -16.26
N ALA A 48 120.67 -15.80 -14.95
CA ALA A 48 121.91 -15.82 -14.16
C ALA A 48 122.60 -17.21 -14.18
N ALA A 49 121.85 -18.31 -14.27
CA ALA A 49 122.43 -19.65 -14.43
C ALA A 49 123.08 -19.85 -15.82
N ARG A 50 122.39 -19.42 -16.89
CA ARG A 50 122.91 -19.40 -18.27
C ARG A 50 124.23 -18.63 -18.37
N ASP A 51 124.30 -17.45 -17.75
CA ASP A 51 125.47 -16.58 -17.87
C ASP A 51 126.68 -17.11 -17.10
N ARG A 52 126.47 -17.81 -15.97
CA ARG A 52 127.52 -18.60 -15.29
C ARG A 52 128.04 -19.74 -16.17
N ALA A 53 127.15 -20.46 -16.87
CA ALA A 53 127.56 -21.53 -17.78
C ALA A 53 128.39 -21.01 -18.97
N TYR A 54 128.01 -19.86 -19.54
CA TYR A 54 128.82 -19.22 -20.59
C TYR A 54 130.19 -18.72 -20.09
N ALA A 55 130.32 -18.29 -18.83
CA ALA A 55 131.61 -17.99 -18.24
C ALA A 55 132.50 -19.25 -18.12
N GLN A 56 131.94 -20.34 -17.58
CA GLN A 56 132.66 -21.63 -17.46
C GLN A 56 133.15 -22.17 -18.82
N ILE A 57 132.37 -22.03 -19.89
CA ILE A 57 132.77 -22.42 -21.25
C ILE A 57 133.97 -21.60 -21.75
N ARG A 58 134.04 -20.30 -21.42
CA ARG A 58 135.18 -19.43 -21.78
C ARG A 58 136.45 -19.80 -21.00
N ASP A 59 136.32 -20.09 -19.71
CA ASP A 59 137.44 -20.51 -18.87
C ASP A 59 138.00 -21.87 -19.32
N LEU A 60 137.14 -22.84 -19.64
CA LEU A 60 137.55 -24.12 -20.23
C LEU A 60 138.24 -23.93 -21.59
N THR A 61 137.75 -23.01 -22.42
CA THR A 61 138.37 -22.71 -23.73
C THR A 61 139.80 -22.17 -23.58
N THR A 62 140.04 -21.28 -22.61
CA THR A 62 141.40 -20.74 -22.36
C THR A 62 142.33 -21.77 -21.71
N GLN A 63 141.82 -22.66 -20.85
CA GLN A 63 142.58 -23.79 -20.31
C GLN A 63 143.04 -24.76 -21.41
N VAL A 64 142.17 -25.09 -22.37
CA VAL A 64 142.52 -25.95 -23.52
C VAL A 64 143.62 -25.31 -24.39
N GLN A 65 143.52 -24.00 -24.67
CA GLN A 65 144.56 -23.28 -25.42
C GLN A 65 145.92 -23.29 -24.69
N ARG A 66 145.90 -23.16 -23.36
CA ARG A 66 147.12 -23.21 -22.53
C ARG A 66 147.79 -24.59 -22.57
N ALA A 67 147.00 -25.64 -22.33
CA ALA A 67 147.50 -27.02 -22.37
C ALA A 67 148.08 -27.38 -23.75
N GLN A 68 147.46 -26.90 -24.84
CA GLN A 68 147.99 -27.08 -26.19
C GLN A 68 149.38 -26.44 -26.35
N ALA A 69 149.59 -25.21 -25.86
CA ALA A 69 150.91 -24.55 -25.89
C ALA A 69 151.97 -25.32 -25.07
N GLU A 70 151.62 -25.78 -23.87
CA GLU A 70 152.51 -26.57 -23.01
C GLU A 70 152.91 -27.92 -23.67
N THR A 71 152.00 -28.57 -24.41
CA THR A 71 152.32 -29.78 -25.18
C THR A 71 153.21 -29.54 -26.41
N VAL A 72 153.32 -28.30 -26.90
CA VAL A 72 154.28 -27.93 -27.95
C VAL A 72 155.65 -27.68 -27.34
N GLU A 73 155.76 -26.93 -26.24
CA GLU A 73 157.05 -26.66 -25.58
C GLU A 73 157.77 -27.94 -25.14
N LEU A 74 157.02 -28.91 -24.59
CA LEU A 74 157.56 -30.22 -24.19
C LEU A 74 158.06 -31.06 -25.38
N ARG A 75 157.67 -30.73 -26.61
CA ARG A 75 158.02 -31.48 -27.83
C ARG A 75 159.34 -31.04 -28.46
N ASP A 76 159.77 -29.80 -28.19
CA ASP A 76 160.96 -29.19 -28.80
C ASP A 76 162.26 -29.37 -27.99
N ARG A 77 162.26 -30.21 -26.94
CA ARG A 77 163.46 -30.49 -26.11
C ARG A 77 164.14 -31.82 -26.50
N PRO A 78 165.29 -31.80 -27.22
CA PRO A 78 166.12 -32.99 -27.41
C PRO A 78 166.84 -33.39 -26.11
N THR A 79 167.11 -34.68 -25.92
CA THR A 79 167.77 -35.25 -24.73
C THR A 79 169.12 -35.86 -25.07
N ALA A 80 170.08 -35.81 -24.12
CA ALA A 80 171.42 -36.38 -24.29
C ALA A 80 171.88 -37.17 -23.04
N VAL A 81 172.12 -38.47 -23.29
CA VAL A 81 173.11 -39.42 -22.70
C VAL A 81 174.07 -38.78 -21.66
N ASP A 82 174.14 -39.19 -20.39
CA ASP A 82 174.44 -40.51 -19.76
C ASP A 82 175.96 -40.82 -19.63
N ARG A 83 176.31 -41.75 -18.73
CA ARG A 83 177.53 -41.71 -17.88
C ARG A 83 178.78 -42.37 -18.48
N ALA A 84 179.94 -41.85 -18.10
CA ALA A 84 181.25 -42.46 -18.37
C ALA A 84 181.58 -43.60 -17.39
N SER A 85 182.37 -44.58 -17.86
CA SER A 85 182.75 -45.78 -17.10
C SER A 85 184.05 -45.63 -16.30
N PHE A 86 184.02 -45.91 -15.00
CA PHE A 86 185.21 -45.99 -14.15
C PHE A 86 185.72 -47.44 -14.09
N ARG A 87 186.94 -47.71 -14.58
CA ARG A 87 187.57 -49.05 -14.50
C ARG A 87 189.03 -49.07 -14.04
N ASP A 88 189.75 -47.96 -14.16
CA ASP A 88 191.19 -47.88 -13.88
C ASP A 88 191.50 -46.97 -12.68
N LEU A 89 190.97 -47.32 -11.50
CA LEU A 89 191.20 -46.63 -10.24
C LEU A 89 191.57 -47.66 -9.15
N GLY A 90 192.84 -47.67 -8.74
CA GLY A 90 193.41 -48.67 -7.83
C GLY A 90 193.09 -48.48 -6.33
N PRO A 91 193.77 -49.20 -5.41
CA PRO A 91 193.28 -49.49 -4.05
C PRO A 91 193.09 -48.31 -3.09
N MET A 92 193.55 -47.11 -3.46
CA MET A 92 193.16 -45.87 -2.76
C MET A 92 191.66 -45.58 -2.96
N VAL A 93 191.13 -45.86 -4.15
CA VAL A 93 189.72 -45.67 -4.47
C VAL A 93 188.86 -46.80 -3.90
N ASP A 94 189.39 -48.02 -3.76
CA ASP A 94 188.72 -49.05 -2.95
C ASP A 94 188.52 -48.54 -1.52
N GLN A 95 189.55 -47.96 -0.87
CA GLN A 95 189.39 -47.36 0.47
C GLN A 95 188.43 -46.15 0.52
N ILE A 96 188.37 -45.34 -0.54
CA ILE A 96 187.40 -44.25 -0.65
C ILE A 96 185.98 -44.79 -0.81
N LEU A 97 185.77 -45.87 -1.57
CA LEU A 97 184.50 -46.57 -1.69
C LEU A 97 184.12 -47.24 -0.37
N ASP A 98 185.07 -47.88 0.32
CA ASP A 98 184.90 -48.52 1.63
C ASP A 98 184.50 -47.51 2.72
N LEU A 99 185.01 -46.28 2.65
CA LEU A 99 184.64 -45.16 3.52
C LEU A 99 183.30 -44.53 3.09
N ALA A 100 183.08 -44.36 1.79
CA ALA A 100 181.84 -43.81 1.24
C ALA A 100 180.66 -44.74 1.45
N GLU A 101 180.84 -46.06 1.46
CA GLU A 101 179.83 -47.05 1.79
C GLU A 101 179.49 -47.01 3.28
N LYS A 102 180.49 -46.87 4.17
CA LYS A 102 180.25 -46.65 5.61
C LYS A 102 179.54 -45.31 5.87
N GLN A 103 179.90 -44.26 5.15
CA GLN A 103 179.20 -42.96 5.23
C GLN A 103 177.80 -43.00 4.61
N ALA A 104 177.59 -43.73 3.52
CA ALA A 104 176.26 -43.95 2.93
C ALA A 104 175.39 -44.82 3.85
N GLY A 105 175.96 -45.81 4.53
CA GLY A 105 175.32 -46.57 5.60
C GLY A 105 174.87 -45.67 6.75
N GLN A 106 175.74 -44.78 7.23
CA GLN A 106 175.37 -43.79 8.26
C GLN A 106 174.31 -42.79 7.77
N ILE A 107 174.41 -42.31 6.52
CA ILE A 107 173.42 -41.40 5.93
C ILE A 107 172.07 -42.09 5.75
N THR A 108 172.04 -43.35 5.32
CA THR A 108 170.79 -44.13 5.17
C THR A 108 170.21 -44.55 6.52
N GLU A 109 171.02 -44.91 7.51
CA GLU A 109 170.56 -45.17 8.88
C GLU A 109 170.01 -43.89 9.54
N MET A 110 170.63 -42.73 9.31
CA MET A 110 170.09 -41.44 9.77
C MET A 110 168.85 -41.01 8.99
N ALA A 111 168.75 -41.33 7.70
CA ALA A 111 167.59 -41.00 6.86
C ALA A 111 166.39 -41.89 7.16
N THR A 112 166.59 -43.19 7.40
CA THR A 112 165.54 -44.12 7.86
C THR A 112 165.03 -43.71 9.22
N LYS A 113 165.90 -43.54 10.23
CA LYS A 113 165.49 -43.05 11.56
C LYS A 113 164.68 -41.75 11.50
N ARG A 114 165.10 -40.78 10.65
CA ARG A 114 164.32 -39.54 10.43
C ARG A 114 162.99 -39.79 9.72
N ALA A 115 162.93 -40.70 8.76
CA ALA A 115 161.69 -41.09 8.10
C ALA A 115 160.72 -41.77 9.08
N ASP A 116 161.22 -42.68 9.92
CA ASP A 116 160.47 -43.37 10.97
C ASP A 116 159.98 -42.37 12.03
N ASP A 117 160.83 -41.43 12.47
CA ASP A 117 160.46 -40.33 13.38
C ASP A 117 159.37 -39.42 12.77
N PHE A 118 159.44 -39.10 11.48
CA PHE A 118 158.42 -38.31 10.79
C PHE A 118 157.13 -39.10 10.55
N GLN A 119 157.20 -40.39 10.25
CA GLN A 119 156.03 -41.28 10.13
C GLN A 119 155.32 -41.39 11.48
N ALA A 120 156.04 -41.68 12.57
CA ALA A 120 155.48 -41.74 13.92
C ALA A 120 154.89 -40.40 14.38
N GLN A 121 155.44 -39.25 13.93
CA GLN A 121 154.82 -37.94 14.16
C GLN A 121 153.55 -37.73 13.33
N ALA A 122 153.57 -38.09 12.04
CA ALA A 122 152.40 -38.00 11.16
C ALA A 122 151.25 -38.89 11.64
N GLU A 123 151.54 -40.13 12.05
CA GLU A 123 150.57 -41.06 12.64
C GLU A 123 149.94 -40.51 13.94
N ARG A 124 150.74 -39.92 14.84
CA ARG A 124 150.23 -39.26 16.05
C ARG A 124 149.34 -38.06 15.74
N VAL A 125 149.68 -37.26 14.73
CA VAL A 125 148.84 -36.14 14.29
C VAL A 125 147.55 -36.63 13.62
N LEU A 126 147.62 -37.68 12.79
CA LEU A 126 146.44 -38.30 12.16
C LEU A 126 145.50 -38.93 13.19
N THR A 127 146.03 -39.69 14.16
CA THR A 127 145.21 -40.27 15.25
C THR A 127 144.60 -39.19 16.14
N ALA A 128 145.35 -38.15 16.51
CA ALA A 128 144.81 -37.02 17.27
C ALA A 128 143.72 -36.26 16.49
N ALA A 129 143.89 -36.05 15.18
CA ALA A 129 142.89 -35.41 14.32
C ALA A 129 141.64 -36.29 14.13
N GLN A 130 141.81 -37.62 14.00
CA GLN A 130 140.70 -38.58 13.95
C GLN A 130 139.94 -38.65 15.27
N GLU A 131 140.64 -38.65 16.41
CA GLU A 131 140.02 -38.58 17.73
C GLU A 131 139.25 -37.28 17.92
N GLN A 132 139.82 -36.12 17.54
CA GLN A 132 139.12 -34.85 17.68
C GLN A 132 137.89 -34.79 16.77
N ALA A 133 138.02 -35.16 15.49
CA ALA A 133 136.87 -35.24 14.59
C ALA A 133 135.78 -36.23 15.09
N ALA A 134 136.17 -37.31 15.78
CA ALA A 134 135.23 -38.25 16.41
C ALA A 134 134.58 -37.70 17.70
N ARG A 135 135.20 -36.73 18.39
CA ARG A 135 134.59 -35.98 19.51
C ARG A 135 133.64 -34.91 18.97
N ASP A 136 134.13 -34.05 18.08
CA ASP A 136 133.35 -33.00 17.41
C ASP A 136 132.06 -33.57 16.79
N ARG A 137 132.17 -34.73 16.12
CA ARG A 137 131.00 -35.39 15.51
C ARG A 137 130.02 -35.94 16.56
N ARG A 138 130.48 -36.41 17.72
CA ARG A 138 129.59 -36.85 18.82
C ARG A 138 128.90 -35.66 19.48
N GLU A 139 129.63 -34.59 19.75
CA GLU A 139 129.08 -33.34 20.32
C GLU A 139 128.02 -32.75 19.37
N LEU A 140 128.24 -32.77 18.06
CA LEU A 140 127.24 -32.39 17.05
C LEU A 140 126.07 -33.38 16.94
N GLU A 141 126.31 -34.69 17.05
CA GLU A 141 125.24 -35.71 17.07
C GLU A 141 124.35 -35.55 18.33
N GLU A 142 124.95 -35.24 19.48
CA GLU A 142 124.27 -34.93 20.73
C GLU A 142 123.49 -33.61 20.64
N GLU A 143 124.09 -32.51 20.18
CA GLU A 143 123.38 -31.24 19.93
C GLU A 143 122.17 -31.40 18.99
N LEU A 144 122.34 -32.13 17.89
CA LEU A 144 121.27 -32.38 16.92
C LEU A 144 120.18 -33.28 17.50
N SER A 145 120.52 -34.24 18.37
CA SER A 145 119.52 -35.02 19.11
C SER A 145 118.76 -34.18 20.15
N GLY A 146 119.46 -33.28 20.84
CA GLY A 146 118.89 -32.34 21.80
C GLY A 146 117.89 -31.39 21.13
N ARG A 147 118.31 -30.68 20.08
CA ARG A 147 117.43 -29.77 19.32
C ARG A 147 116.22 -30.48 18.71
N ARG A 148 116.36 -31.74 18.28
CA ARG A 148 115.22 -32.56 17.82
C ARG A 148 114.25 -32.87 18.96
N ALA A 149 114.75 -33.34 20.11
CA ALA A 149 113.92 -33.63 21.27
C ALA A 149 113.24 -32.37 21.85
N GLU A 150 113.89 -31.21 21.80
CA GLU A 150 113.32 -29.91 22.16
C GLU A 150 112.24 -29.48 21.18
N GLN A 151 112.46 -29.63 19.86
CA GLN A 151 111.46 -29.34 18.85
C GLN A 151 110.25 -30.28 18.97
N GLU A 152 110.46 -31.59 19.14
CA GLU A 152 109.40 -32.58 19.33
C GLU A 152 108.56 -32.27 20.57
N ARG A 153 109.18 -31.88 21.69
CA ARG A 153 108.46 -31.40 22.89
C ARG A 153 107.66 -30.13 22.59
N ALA A 154 108.26 -29.12 21.98
CA ALA A 154 107.60 -27.86 21.71
C ALA A 154 106.46 -27.99 20.66
N ASP A 155 106.58 -28.91 19.72
CA ASP A 155 105.53 -29.26 18.75
C ASP A 155 104.40 -30.05 19.43
N GLU A 156 104.70 -30.96 20.37
CA GLU A 156 103.69 -31.70 21.15
C GLU A 156 102.98 -30.81 22.18
N GLU A 157 103.68 -29.92 22.87
CA GLU A 157 103.08 -28.87 23.72
C GLU A 157 102.14 -27.98 22.92
N ARG A 158 102.53 -27.56 21.70
CA ARG A 158 101.65 -26.80 20.79
C ARG A 158 100.45 -27.62 20.32
N ARG A 159 100.59 -28.94 20.11
CA ARG A 159 99.45 -29.83 19.79
C ARG A 159 98.50 -29.99 20.97
N VAL A 160 99.01 -30.22 22.18
CA VAL A 160 98.19 -30.36 23.40
C VAL A 160 97.46 -29.04 23.70
N ALA A 161 98.13 -27.90 23.59
CA ALA A 161 97.50 -26.59 23.72
C ALA A 161 96.39 -26.38 22.67
N ALA A 162 96.68 -26.64 21.38
CA ALA A 162 95.68 -26.53 20.33
C ALA A 162 94.48 -27.48 20.51
N GLN A 163 94.71 -28.69 21.03
CA GLN A 163 93.64 -29.64 21.36
C GLN A 163 92.80 -29.16 22.56
N ALA A 164 93.41 -28.57 23.58
CA ALA A 164 92.72 -27.99 24.73
C ALA A 164 91.86 -26.78 24.33
N GLU A 165 92.38 -25.87 23.51
CA GLU A 165 91.62 -24.74 22.95
C GLU A 165 90.45 -25.24 22.07
N LEU A 166 90.68 -26.24 21.21
CA LEU A 166 89.60 -26.85 20.42
C LEU A 166 88.54 -27.55 21.28
N ALA A 167 88.91 -28.13 22.43
CA ALA A 167 87.96 -28.70 23.39
C ALA A 167 87.14 -27.59 24.09
N ALA A 168 87.80 -26.53 24.58
CA ALA A 168 87.14 -25.40 25.22
C ALA A 168 86.16 -24.68 24.28
N VAL A 169 86.56 -24.46 23.01
CA VAL A 169 85.69 -23.88 21.97
C VAL A 169 84.51 -24.79 21.64
N ARG A 170 84.69 -26.13 21.62
CA ARG A 170 83.58 -27.08 21.44
C ARG A 170 82.60 -27.03 22.61
N GLU A 171 83.09 -27.10 23.85
CA GLU A 171 82.24 -26.97 25.04
C GLU A 171 81.44 -25.65 25.04
N LEU A 172 82.08 -24.53 24.69
CA LEU A 172 81.41 -23.22 24.62
C LEU A 172 80.36 -23.20 23.50
N ALA A 173 80.66 -23.77 22.33
CA ALA A 173 79.70 -23.89 21.22
C ALA A 173 78.55 -24.88 21.53
N GLU A 174 78.75 -25.87 22.40
CA GLU A 174 77.69 -26.76 22.87
C GLU A 174 76.82 -26.09 23.94
N LYS A 175 77.43 -25.37 24.90
CA LYS A 175 76.71 -24.55 25.89
C LYS A 175 75.82 -23.50 25.21
N LEU A 176 76.36 -22.73 24.26
CA LEU A 176 75.58 -21.75 23.48
C LEU A 176 74.47 -22.39 22.64
N ARG A 177 74.65 -23.61 22.11
CA ARG A 177 73.57 -24.34 21.41
C ARG A 177 72.47 -24.77 22.39
N ALA A 178 72.84 -25.32 23.54
CA ALA A 178 71.88 -25.76 24.56
C ALA A 178 71.10 -24.58 25.15
N GLU A 179 71.76 -23.45 25.42
CA GLU A 179 71.12 -22.19 25.83
C GLU A 179 70.19 -21.65 24.74
N GLY A 180 70.65 -21.61 23.48
CA GLY A 180 69.82 -21.18 22.34
C GLY A 180 68.58 -22.05 22.14
N GLN A 181 68.72 -23.38 22.28
CA GLN A 181 67.60 -24.33 22.26
C GLN A 181 66.65 -24.10 23.44
N ALA A 182 67.16 -23.98 24.67
CA ALA A 182 66.33 -23.71 25.85
C ALA A 182 65.58 -22.38 25.77
N VAL A 183 66.17 -21.33 25.17
CA VAL A 183 65.48 -20.07 24.90
C VAL A 183 64.43 -20.23 23.79
N HIS A 184 64.73 -20.97 22.72
CA HIS A 184 63.79 -21.26 21.65
C HIS A 184 62.57 -22.06 22.14
N ASP A 185 62.77 -23.10 22.95
CA ASP A 185 61.70 -23.93 23.51
C ASP A 185 60.82 -23.14 24.49
N ARG A 186 61.40 -22.25 25.31
CA ARG A 186 60.64 -21.29 26.14
C ARG A 186 59.81 -20.35 25.27
N ALA A 187 60.40 -19.75 24.24
CA ALA A 187 59.67 -18.88 23.31
C ALA A 187 58.53 -19.62 22.58
N GLN A 188 58.72 -20.89 22.22
CA GLN A 188 57.63 -21.72 21.69
C GLN A 188 56.53 -21.98 22.73
N GLN A 189 56.88 -22.28 23.98
CA GLN A 189 55.91 -22.53 25.06
C GLN A 189 55.12 -21.28 25.41
N GLU A 190 55.77 -20.12 25.45
CA GLU A 190 55.11 -18.82 25.65
C GLU A 190 54.21 -18.45 24.47
N ALA A 191 54.65 -18.66 23.22
CA ALA A 191 53.82 -18.45 22.04
C ALA A 191 52.58 -19.36 22.01
N LYS A 192 52.74 -20.65 22.37
CA LYS A 192 51.61 -21.59 22.53
C LYS A 192 50.64 -21.13 23.61
N ARG A 193 51.14 -20.80 24.80
CA ARG A 193 50.34 -20.29 25.92
C ARG A 193 49.57 -19.01 25.56
N ILE A 194 50.21 -18.06 24.88
CA ILE A 194 49.56 -16.82 24.43
C ILE A 194 48.50 -17.11 23.37
N SER A 195 48.75 -18.05 22.44
CA SER A 195 47.78 -18.48 21.44
C SER A 195 46.56 -19.18 22.07
N GLU A 196 46.77 -20.07 23.04
CA GLU A 196 45.73 -20.72 23.83
C GLU A 196 44.90 -19.70 24.62
N GLN A 197 45.54 -18.77 25.33
CA GLN A 197 44.87 -17.69 26.07
C GLN A 197 44.07 -16.77 25.15
N THR A 198 44.61 -16.42 23.97
CA THR A 198 43.90 -15.59 22.97
C THR A 198 42.69 -16.34 22.41
N THR A 199 42.83 -17.64 22.13
CA THR A 199 41.73 -18.50 21.64
C THR A 199 40.62 -18.57 22.68
N GLN A 200 40.96 -18.83 23.95
CA GLN A 200 40.00 -18.86 25.06
C GLN A 200 39.30 -17.50 25.25
N GLN A 201 40.01 -16.38 25.13
CA GLN A 201 39.41 -15.03 25.22
C GLN A 201 38.45 -14.76 24.05
N VAL A 202 38.79 -15.19 22.83
CA VAL A 202 37.91 -15.05 21.66
C VAL A 202 36.67 -15.94 21.80
N GLU A 203 36.81 -17.18 22.29
CA GLU A 203 35.68 -18.08 22.56
C GLU A 203 34.77 -17.55 23.69
N GLN A 204 35.33 -16.97 24.75
CA GLN A 204 34.58 -16.33 25.82
C GLN A 204 33.84 -15.07 25.32
N ALA A 205 34.52 -14.19 24.58
CA ALA A 205 33.91 -12.99 24.02
C ALA A 205 32.80 -13.34 23.00
N ARG A 206 33.01 -14.38 22.19
CA ARG A 206 32.04 -14.90 21.24
C ARG A 206 30.82 -15.50 21.94
N SER A 207 31.02 -16.40 22.89
CA SER A 207 29.91 -17.04 23.63
C SER A 207 29.11 -16.04 24.47
N ALA A 208 29.77 -15.04 25.08
CA ALA A 208 29.10 -13.92 25.72
C ALA A 208 28.28 -13.08 24.73
N SER A 209 28.80 -12.80 23.54
CA SER A 209 28.08 -12.06 22.49
C SER A 209 26.88 -12.85 21.95
N GLU A 210 27.04 -14.15 21.69
CA GLU A 210 25.95 -15.05 21.26
C GLU A 210 24.87 -15.17 22.36
N ALA A 211 25.26 -15.19 23.65
CA ALA A 211 24.33 -15.16 24.77
C ALA A 211 23.58 -13.82 24.88
N LEU A 212 24.25 -12.69 24.72
CA LEU A 212 23.62 -11.35 24.73
C LEU A 212 22.64 -11.18 23.55
N VAL A 213 23.02 -11.59 22.34
CA VAL A 213 22.13 -11.57 21.16
C VAL A 213 20.92 -12.48 21.38
N LYS A 214 21.11 -13.67 21.97
CA LYS A 214 20.01 -14.58 22.32
C LYS A 214 19.07 -13.96 23.37
N ALA A 215 19.62 -13.35 24.42
CA ALA A 215 18.87 -12.69 25.48
C ALA A 215 18.05 -11.50 24.93
N ALA A 216 18.67 -10.62 24.17
CA ALA A 216 18.01 -9.49 23.51
C ALA A 216 16.91 -9.95 22.55
N ARG A 217 17.15 -11.02 21.76
CA ARG A 217 16.11 -11.62 20.91
C ARG A 217 14.93 -12.14 21.73
N THR A 218 15.17 -12.82 22.85
CA THR A 218 14.07 -13.29 23.72
C THR A 218 13.32 -12.16 24.40
N GLN A 219 14.00 -11.07 24.80
CA GLN A 219 13.38 -9.88 25.36
C GLN A 219 12.48 -9.20 24.32
N ILE A 220 12.99 -8.93 23.10
CA ILE A 220 12.20 -8.33 22.01
C ILE A 220 10.99 -9.22 21.67
N GLN A 221 11.14 -10.54 21.68
CA GLN A 221 10.01 -11.47 21.49
C GLN A 221 8.96 -11.36 22.61
N GLN A 222 9.38 -11.22 23.87
CA GLN A 222 8.47 -11.01 25.01
C GLN A 222 7.77 -9.65 24.93
N GLU A 223 8.49 -8.57 24.62
CA GLU A 223 7.94 -7.22 24.46
C GLU A 223 6.95 -7.14 23.29
N VAL A 224 7.24 -7.76 22.15
CA VAL A 224 6.32 -7.85 21.01
C VAL A 224 5.06 -8.66 21.37
N GLN A 225 5.18 -9.77 22.10
CA GLN A 225 4.01 -10.52 22.57
C GLN A 225 3.18 -9.73 23.60
N ALA A 226 3.84 -9.04 24.54
CA ALA A 226 3.19 -8.18 25.52
C ALA A 226 2.43 -7.04 24.82
N ASN A 227 3.08 -6.32 23.90
CA ASN A 227 2.45 -5.23 23.15
C ASN A 227 1.32 -5.73 22.22
N ARG A 228 1.45 -6.92 21.62
CA ARG A 228 0.35 -7.57 20.90
C ARG A 228 -0.84 -7.86 21.82
N SER A 229 -0.59 -8.40 23.02
CA SER A 229 -1.66 -8.69 23.97
C SER A 229 -2.36 -7.42 24.49
N LYS A 230 -1.62 -6.32 24.72
CA LYS A 230 -2.18 -5.01 25.06
C LYS A 230 -3.05 -4.45 23.93
N ALA A 231 -2.54 -4.42 22.70
CA ALA A 231 -3.30 -3.95 21.54
C ALA A 231 -4.56 -4.79 21.29
N GLN A 232 -4.53 -6.10 21.58
CA GLN A 232 -5.72 -6.96 21.54
C GLN A 232 -6.72 -6.64 22.66
N GLN A 233 -6.25 -6.32 23.87
CA GLN A 233 -7.10 -5.87 24.98
C GLN A 233 -7.72 -4.49 24.71
N GLU A 234 -6.94 -3.53 24.21
CA GLU A 234 -7.38 -2.19 23.83
C GLU A 234 -8.42 -2.25 22.70
N LEU A 235 -8.19 -3.08 21.67
CA LEU A 235 -9.16 -3.31 20.60
C LEU A 235 -10.45 -3.97 21.13
N ALA A 236 -10.35 -4.95 22.02
CA ALA A 236 -11.53 -5.59 22.62
C ALA A 236 -12.31 -4.64 23.54
N GLN A 237 -11.62 -3.77 24.28
CA GLN A 237 -12.24 -2.71 25.08
C GLN A 237 -12.94 -1.68 24.18
N TRP A 238 -12.29 -1.23 23.11
CA TRP A 238 -12.89 -0.32 22.13
C TRP A 238 -14.13 -0.94 21.46
N GLN A 239 -14.05 -2.21 21.04
CA GLN A 239 -15.20 -2.94 20.50
C GLN A 239 -16.35 -3.07 21.52
N ALA A 240 -16.06 -3.33 22.79
CA ALA A 240 -17.07 -3.40 23.85
C ALA A 240 -17.71 -2.02 24.15
N THR A 241 -16.93 -0.94 24.12
CA THR A 241 -17.46 0.43 24.25
C THR A 241 -18.31 0.81 23.06
N MET A 242 -17.85 0.57 21.83
CA MET A 242 -18.63 0.83 20.61
C MET A 242 -19.91 0.00 20.54
N ALA A 243 -19.90 -1.24 21.02
CA ALA A 243 -21.12 -2.06 21.12
C ALA A 243 -22.12 -1.43 22.09
N ARG A 244 -21.68 -1.00 23.29
CA ARG A 244 -22.54 -0.28 24.25
C ARG A 244 -23.08 1.02 23.67
N GLU A 245 -22.25 1.85 23.05
CA GLU A 245 -22.72 3.09 22.41
C GLU A 245 -23.76 2.83 21.30
N LEU A 246 -23.60 1.74 20.54
CA LEU A 246 -24.58 1.36 19.52
C LEU A 246 -25.89 0.85 20.13
N ASP A 247 -25.83 0.05 21.20
CA ASP A 247 -27.02 -0.48 21.87
C ASP A 247 -27.74 0.59 22.71
N GLU A 248 -27.01 1.54 23.31
CA GLU A 248 -27.56 2.74 23.96
C GLU A 248 -28.27 3.65 22.93
N ARG A 249 -27.65 3.89 21.76
CA ARG A 249 -28.29 4.65 20.67
C ARG A 249 -29.48 3.92 20.05
N ARG A 250 -29.47 2.58 19.99
CA ARG A 250 -30.64 1.78 19.58
C ARG A 250 -31.76 1.89 20.60
N ALA A 251 -31.49 1.68 21.89
CA ALA A 251 -32.49 1.80 22.94
C ALA A 251 -33.10 3.21 23.00
N ALA A 252 -32.29 4.26 22.81
CA ALA A 252 -32.79 5.64 22.71
C ALA A 252 -33.68 5.85 21.46
N ALA A 253 -33.30 5.31 20.30
CA ALA A 253 -34.11 5.40 19.09
C ALA A 253 -35.40 4.57 19.17
N GLU A 254 -35.36 3.39 19.79
CA GLU A 254 -36.53 2.56 20.07
C GLU A 254 -37.48 3.24 21.06
N GLN A 255 -36.93 3.92 22.09
CA GLN A 255 -37.72 4.75 22.99
C GLN A 255 -38.34 5.95 22.26
N GLU A 256 -37.58 6.69 21.45
CA GLU A 256 -38.15 7.78 20.63
C GLU A 256 -39.27 7.30 19.69
N LEU A 257 -39.13 6.10 19.11
CA LEU A 257 -40.17 5.50 18.28
C LEU A 257 -41.40 5.09 19.10
N ALA A 258 -41.21 4.55 20.32
CA ALA A 258 -42.30 4.23 21.23
C ALA A 258 -43.03 5.49 21.74
N ASP A 259 -42.29 6.53 22.11
CA ASP A 259 -42.86 7.81 22.55
C ASP A 259 -43.65 8.47 21.40
N ARG A 260 -43.12 8.47 20.17
CA ARG A 260 -43.84 8.93 18.96
C ARG A 260 -45.05 8.05 18.63
N ALA A 261 -44.97 6.73 18.84
CA ALA A 261 -46.11 5.83 18.64
C ALA A 261 -47.24 6.14 19.64
N THR A 262 -46.93 6.28 20.94
CA THR A 262 -47.96 6.65 21.93
C THR A 262 -48.47 8.08 21.74
N ALA A 263 -47.68 8.99 21.16
CA ALA A 263 -48.16 10.32 20.75
C ALA A 263 -49.19 10.18 19.60
N ALA A 264 -48.83 9.47 18.52
CA ALA A 264 -49.73 9.22 17.40
C ALA A 264 -51.01 8.46 17.81
N GLU A 265 -50.93 7.52 18.76
CA GLU A 265 -52.09 6.84 19.34
C GLU A 265 -53.02 7.81 20.09
N ARG A 266 -52.46 8.77 20.86
CA ARG A 266 -53.24 9.83 21.53
C ARG A 266 -53.87 10.78 20.50
N ASP A 267 -53.14 11.17 19.46
CA ASP A 267 -53.63 12.06 18.42
C ASP A 267 -54.75 11.39 17.60
N ILE A 268 -54.60 10.11 17.26
CA ILE A 268 -55.65 9.30 16.62
C ILE A 268 -56.86 9.17 17.55
N ALA A 269 -56.66 8.91 18.85
CA ALA A 269 -57.75 8.83 19.81
C ALA A 269 -58.49 10.16 19.97
N ALA A 270 -57.79 11.29 19.93
CA ALA A 270 -58.37 12.64 19.94
C ALA A 270 -59.19 12.90 18.66
N LEU A 271 -58.62 12.65 17.48
CA LEU A 271 -59.33 12.78 16.20
C LEU A 271 -60.55 11.85 16.09
N VAL A 272 -60.48 10.65 16.68
CA VAL A 272 -61.64 9.74 16.77
C VAL A 272 -62.70 10.28 17.74
N ALA A 273 -62.31 10.90 18.86
CA ALA A 273 -63.24 11.55 19.78
C ALA A 273 -63.90 12.80 19.16
N GLU A 274 -63.14 13.64 18.45
CA GLU A 274 -63.66 14.77 17.67
C GLU A 274 -64.61 14.31 16.55
N ALA A 275 -64.25 13.25 15.81
CA ALA A 275 -65.12 12.66 14.80
C ALA A 275 -66.40 12.04 15.39
N GLN A 276 -66.32 11.47 16.61
CA GLN A 276 -67.50 11.01 17.34
C GLN A 276 -68.38 12.18 17.80
N GLN A 277 -67.80 13.26 18.33
CA GLN A 277 -68.52 14.48 18.71
C GLN A 277 -69.21 15.13 17.51
N TYR A 278 -68.51 15.25 16.38
CA TYR A 278 -69.09 15.73 15.12
C TYR A 278 -70.20 14.80 14.60
N ALA A 279 -70.03 13.47 14.71
CA ALA A 279 -71.07 12.52 14.35
C ALA A 279 -72.29 12.55 15.29
N THR A 280 -72.13 12.90 16.58
CA THR A 280 -73.27 13.19 17.47
C THR A 280 -73.91 14.53 17.13
N GLU A 281 -73.15 15.59 16.91
CA GLU A 281 -73.68 16.90 16.48
C GLU A 281 -74.47 16.83 15.16
N VAL A 282 -74.01 16.04 14.19
CA VAL A 282 -74.71 15.84 12.91
C VAL A 282 -75.98 14.99 13.10
N ARG A 283 -75.98 14.04 14.04
CA ARG A 283 -77.20 13.30 14.41
C ARG A 283 -78.19 14.19 15.16
N GLU A 284 -77.73 14.97 16.14
CA GLU A 284 -78.58 15.90 16.88
C GLU A 284 -79.20 16.94 15.94
N ARG A 285 -78.44 17.51 15.00
CA ARG A 285 -79.01 18.38 13.94
C ARG A 285 -80.01 17.65 13.04
N ALA A 286 -79.75 16.39 12.65
CA ALA A 286 -80.70 15.61 11.85
C ALA A 286 -81.96 15.19 12.64
N ASP A 287 -81.84 14.95 13.95
CA ASP A 287 -82.95 14.68 14.85
C ASP A 287 -83.75 15.95 15.14
N GLU A 288 -83.11 17.12 15.24
CA GLU A 288 -83.75 18.44 15.27
C GLU A 288 -84.49 18.76 13.97
N GLU A 289 -83.86 18.55 12.80
CA GLU A 289 -84.48 18.76 11.48
C GLU A 289 -85.65 17.80 11.27
N THR A 290 -85.51 16.51 11.60
CA THR A 290 -86.62 15.56 11.48
C THR A 290 -87.73 15.80 12.52
N ALA A 291 -87.41 16.26 13.73
CA ALA A 291 -88.42 16.73 14.69
C ALA A 291 -89.15 17.98 14.19
N ALA A 292 -88.43 18.95 13.61
CA ALA A 292 -89.03 20.12 12.98
C ALA A 292 -89.94 19.73 11.80
N HIS A 293 -89.52 18.78 10.97
CA HIS A 293 -90.35 18.22 9.90
C HIS A 293 -91.56 17.42 10.44
N GLN A 294 -91.46 16.74 11.58
CA GLN A 294 -92.59 16.10 12.25
C GLN A 294 -93.58 17.13 12.82
N VAL A 295 -93.09 18.25 13.38
CA VAL A 295 -93.94 19.37 13.81
C VAL A 295 -94.64 20.03 12.61
N GLN A 296 -93.93 20.21 11.48
CA GLN A 296 -94.52 20.69 10.22
C GLN A 296 -95.58 19.70 9.69
N LEU A 297 -95.29 18.39 9.67
CA LEU A 297 -96.24 17.35 9.23
C LEU A 297 -97.49 17.31 10.11
N THR A 298 -97.34 17.38 11.43
CA THR A 298 -98.50 17.38 12.35
C THR A 298 -99.28 18.69 12.32
N ALA A 299 -98.64 19.83 11.99
CA ALA A 299 -99.33 21.08 11.69
C ALA A 299 -100.15 20.98 10.39
N VAL A 300 -99.56 20.46 9.30
CA VAL A 300 -100.25 20.23 8.02
C VAL A 300 -101.36 19.20 8.16
N GLN A 301 -101.18 18.14 8.95
CA GLN A 301 -102.24 17.18 9.27
C GLN A 301 -103.40 17.83 10.03
N ARG A 302 -103.12 18.71 11.01
CA ARG A 302 -104.18 19.50 11.66
C ARG A 302 -104.88 20.44 10.69
N GLU A 303 -104.17 21.08 9.78
CA GLU A 303 -104.79 21.96 8.78
C GLU A 303 -105.66 21.17 7.79
N ILE A 304 -105.21 19.99 7.35
CA ILE A 304 -106.02 19.06 6.54
C ILE A 304 -107.26 18.61 7.32
N GLN A 305 -107.13 18.26 8.60
CA GLN A 305 -108.24 17.89 9.47
C GLN A 305 -109.26 19.04 9.62
N GLN A 306 -108.79 20.26 9.89
CA GLN A 306 -109.64 21.47 9.95
C GLN A 306 -110.31 21.78 8.62
N ARG A 307 -109.61 21.62 7.49
CA ARG A 307 -110.19 21.77 6.14
C ARG A 307 -111.22 20.67 5.84
N GLN A 308 -111.03 19.45 6.32
CA GLN A 308 -112.03 18.36 6.21
C GLN A 308 -113.27 18.65 7.08
N GLU A 309 -113.08 19.11 8.32
CA GLU A 309 -114.16 19.49 9.23
C GLU A 309 -114.96 20.67 8.64
N ALA A 310 -114.30 21.71 8.15
CA ALA A 310 -114.93 22.82 7.43
C ALA A 310 -115.67 22.35 6.16
N LEU A 311 -115.13 21.37 5.41
CA LEU A 311 -115.84 20.76 4.28
C LEU A 311 -117.06 19.93 4.71
N THR A 312 -117.06 19.31 5.89
CA THR A 312 -118.27 18.66 6.44
C THR A 312 -119.30 19.67 6.92
N GLN A 313 -118.87 20.78 7.52
CA GLN A 313 -119.74 21.90 7.89
C GLN A 313 -120.41 22.50 6.64
N LEU A 314 -119.62 22.90 5.63
CA LEU A 314 -120.12 23.40 4.34
C LEU A 314 -121.06 22.42 3.63
N LYS A 315 -120.84 21.10 3.73
CA LYS A 315 -121.78 20.09 3.21
C LYS A 315 -123.09 20.05 4.01
N SER A 316 -123.03 20.17 5.33
CA SER A 316 -124.23 20.23 6.18
C SER A 316 -125.02 21.54 6.01
N GLU A 317 -124.33 22.64 5.71
CA GLU A 317 -124.90 23.93 5.32
C GLU A 317 -125.56 23.82 3.94
N LEU A 318 -124.90 23.20 2.95
CA LEU A 318 -125.53 22.88 1.66
C LEU A 318 -126.75 21.97 1.78
N GLU A 319 -126.74 20.99 2.67
CA GLU A 319 -127.93 20.16 2.94
C GLU A 319 -129.06 20.94 3.61
N THR A 320 -128.76 21.84 4.55
CA THR A 320 -129.79 22.65 5.24
C THR A 320 -130.35 23.74 4.34
N VAL A 321 -129.51 24.42 3.54
CA VAL A 321 -129.95 25.33 2.47
C VAL A 321 -130.76 24.57 1.41
N GLY A 322 -130.35 23.36 1.02
CA GLY A 322 -131.12 22.50 0.10
C GLY A 322 -132.50 22.13 0.64
N LYS A 323 -132.59 21.76 1.92
CA LYS A 323 -133.87 21.47 2.61
C LYS A 323 -134.74 22.73 2.74
N GLN A 324 -134.16 23.89 3.04
CA GLN A 324 -134.85 25.18 3.07
C GLN A 324 -135.38 25.59 1.68
N LEU A 325 -134.64 25.30 0.61
CA LEU A 325 -135.04 25.64 -0.76
C LEU A 325 -136.19 24.75 -1.25
N GLU A 326 -136.18 23.45 -0.93
CA GLU A 326 -137.33 22.57 -1.16
C GLU A 326 -138.54 22.94 -0.28
N GLN A 327 -138.33 23.35 0.97
CA GLN A 327 -139.42 23.85 1.82
C GLN A 327 -140.04 25.13 1.23
N ALA A 328 -139.21 26.09 0.81
CA ALA A 328 -139.68 27.33 0.15
C ALA A 328 -140.41 27.05 -1.18
N ARG A 329 -139.97 26.05 -1.95
CA ARG A 329 -140.72 25.57 -3.14
C ARG A 329 -142.08 24.99 -2.75
N GLY A 330 -142.14 24.19 -1.69
CA GLY A 330 -143.40 23.69 -1.12
C GLY A 330 -144.35 24.84 -0.75
N GLU A 331 -143.86 25.81 0.01
CA GLU A 331 -144.59 27.00 0.43
C GLU A 331 -145.11 27.81 -0.77
N ILE A 332 -144.27 28.06 -1.80
CA ILE A 332 -144.70 28.70 -3.06
C ILE A 332 -145.86 27.94 -3.71
N THR A 333 -145.79 26.61 -3.88
CA THR A 333 -146.90 25.84 -4.49
C THR A 333 -148.18 25.80 -3.65
N THR A 334 -148.11 26.10 -2.34
CA THR A 334 -149.31 26.31 -1.51
C THR A 334 -149.88 27.72 -1.66
N ILE A 335 -149.02 28.74 -1.81
CA ILE A 335 -149.43 30.12 -2.09
C ILE A 335 -150.07 30.23 -3.48
N GLU A 336 -149.54 29.55 -4.50
CA GLU A 336 -150.11 29.50 -5.85
C GLU A 336 -151.51 28.87 -5.87
N ARG A 337 -151.72 27.77 -5.13
CA ARG A 337 -153.06 27.18 -4.96
C ARG A 337 -154.03 28.11 -4.24
N ALA A 338 -153.60 28.75 -3.16
CA ALA A 338 -154.42 29.73 -2.44
C ALA A 338 -154.78 30.94 -3.31
N GLY A 339 -153.86 31.37 -4.20
CA GLY A 339 -154.12 32.39 -5.22
C GLY A 339 -155.22 31.97 -6.20
N ALA A 340 -155.12 30.77 -6.78
CA ALA A 340 -156.11 30.24 -7.71
C ALA A 340 -157.52 30.14 -7.08
N GLU A 341 -157.63 29.66 -5.83
CA GLU A 341 -158.91 29.63 -5.11
C GLU A 341 -159.50 31.03 -4.85
N LEU A 342 -158.66 32.05 -4.65
CA LEU A 342 -159.11 33.43 -4.47
C LEU A 342 -159.55 34.07 -5.78
N GLU A 343 -158.89 33.76 -6.91
CA GLU A 343 -159.34 34.21 -8.23
C GLU A 343 -160.67 33.58 -8.64
N GLU A 344 -160.88 32.28 -8.39
CA GLU A 344 -162.15 31.62 -8.67
C GLU A 344 -163.31 32.25 -7.86
N ARG A 345 -163.08 32.54 -6.58
CA ARG A 345 -164.05 33.25 -5.72
C ARG A 345 -164.34 34.67 -6.23
N LEU A 346 -163.33 35.40 -6.71
CA LEU A 346 -163.50 36.72 -7.33
C LEU A 346 -164.30 36.67 -8.64
N VAL A 347 -164.12 35.63 -9.45
CA VAL A 347 -164.91 35.39 -10.67
C VAL A 347 -166.36 35.02 -10.34
N GLY A 348 -166.60 34.27 -9.25
CA GLY A 348 -167.94 34.00 -8.70
C GLY A 348 -168.66 35.29 -8.31
N VAL A 349 -168.09 36.08 -7.39
CA VAL A 349 -168.69 37.34 -6.90
C VAL A 349 -168.98 38.34 -8.04
N ARG A 350 -168.15 38.37 -9.09
CA ARG A 350 -168.40 39.21 -10.28
C ARG A 350 -169.59 38.72 -11.13
N ARG A 351 -169.86 37.41 -11.18
CA ARG A 351 -171.08 36.86 -11.82
C ARG A 351 -172.33 37.18 -11.02
N ASP A 352 -172.28 37.06 -9.70
CA ASP A 352 -173.43 37.35 -8.84
C ASP A 352 -173.81 38.85 -8.89
N LEU A 353 -172.82 39.75 -8.85
CA LEU A 353 -173.03 41.19 -8.99
C LEU A 353 -173.62 41.58 -10.36
N THR A 354 -173.29 40.84 -11.43
CA THR A 354 -173.86 41.06 -12.78
C THR A 354 -175.22 40.39 -12.99
N ALA A 355 -175.61 39.45 -12.12
CA ALA A 355 -176.99 38.96 -12.04
C ALA A 355 -177.91 39.94 -11.28
N GLU A 356 -177.47 40.46 -10.12
CA GLU A 356 -178.27 41.39 -9.31
C GLU A 356 -178.49 42.76 -9.98
N THR A 357 -177.50 43.28 -10.70
CA THR A 357 -177.69 44.51 -11.49
C THR A 357 -178.73 44.35 -12.60
N ARG A 358 -178.82 43.17 -13.24
CA ARG A 358 -179.89 42.86 -14.21
C ARG A 358 -181.27 42.77 -13.54
N ARG A 359 -181.36 42.10 -12.39
CA ARG A 359 -182.60 42.03 -11.58
C ARG A 359 -183.12 43.43 -11.21
N LEU A 360 -182.24 44.36 -10.84
CA LEU A 360 -182.60 45.73 -10.49
C LEU A 360 -183.13 46.54 -11.68
N ASP A 361 -182.55 46.40 -12.88
CA ASP A 361 -183.05 47.11 -14.07
C ASP A 361 -184.33 46.48 -14.65
N GLU A 362 -184.53 45.16 -14.50
CA GLU A 362 -185.80 44.51 -14.79
C GLU A 362 -186.92 44.97 -13.83
N ALA A 363 -186.62 45.08 -12.52
CA ALA A 363 -187.56 45.61 -11.53
C ALA A 363 -187.96 47.08 -11.80
N ARG A 364 -187.02 47.91 -12.27
CA ARG A 364 -187.30 49.30 -12.68
C ARG A 364 -188.26 49.37 -13.87
N ARG A 365 -188.01 48.59 -14.92
CA ARG A 365 -188.87 48.55 -16.13
C ARG A 365 -190.28 48.05 -15.81
N ALA A 366 -190.42 47.12 -14.88
CA ALA A 366 -191.72 46.66 -14.39
C ALA A 366 -192.50 47.77 -13.67
N ALA A 367 -191.82 48.64 -12.89
CA ALA A 367 -192.45 49.75 -12.19
C ALA A 367 -192.98 50.84 -13.15
N GLU A 368 -192.22 51.20 -14.19
CA GLU A 368 -192.65 52.20 -15.18
C GLU A 368 -193.89 51.74 -15.98
N LEU A 369 -193.98 50.45 -16.31
CA LEU A 369 -195.16 49.87 -16.96
C LEU A 369 -196.40 49.89 -16.04
N ALA A 370 -196.24 49.66 -14.74
CA ALA A 370 -197.33 49.78 -13.77
C ALA A 370 -197.86 51.23 -13.67
N GLU A 371 -196.98 52.24 -13.74
CA GLU A 371 -197.38 53.65 -13.71
C GLU A 371 -198.19 54.06 -14.96
N GLN A 372 -197.91 53.44 -16.12
CA GLN A 372 -198.68 53.65 -17.35
C GLN A 372 -200.07 52.99 -17.24
N HIS A 373 -200.14 51.74 -16.77
CA HIS A 373 -201.41 51.02 -16.58
C HIS A 373 -202.36 51.75 -15.60
N ALA A 374 -201.83 52.39 -14.55
CA ALA A 374 -202.60 53.19 -13.60
C ALA A 374 -203.20 54.49 -14.20
N LYS A 375 -202.63 55.00 -15.30
CA LYS A 375 -203.16 56.16 -16.03
C LYS A 375 -204.28 55.75 -17.00
N GLU A 376 -204.17 54.59 -17.65
CA GLU A 376 -205.20 54.08 -18.56
C GLU A 376 -206.49 53.64 -17.83
N THR A 377 -206.39 52.97 -16.68
CA THR A 377 -207.57 52.51 -15.92
C THR A 377 -208.46 53.68 -15.49
N ARG A 378 -207.86 54.81 -15.07
CA ARG A 378 -208.57 56.09 -14.85
C ARG A 378 -209.33 56.59 -16.08
N ALA A 379 -208.79 56.40 -17.28
CA ALA A 379 -209.39 56.85 -18.53
C ALA A 379 -210.46 55.91 -19.11
N ARG A 380 -210.55 54.66 -18.61
CA ARG A 380 -211.47 53.63 -19.12
C ARG A 380 -212.78 53.54 -18.33
N VAL A 381 -212.71 53.57 -16.99
CA VAL A 381 -213.91 53.45 -16.11
C VAL A 381 -214.92 54.58 -16.34
N GLN A 382 -214.46 55.79 -16.71
CA GLN A 382 -215.33 56.91 -17.09
C GLN A 382 -216.16 56.67 -18.37
N ARG A 383 -215.90 55.60 -19.15
CA ARG A 383 -216.57 55.34 -20.45
C ARG A 383 -217.52 54.15 -20.45
N GLU A 384 -217.29 53.14 -19.62
CA GLU A 384 -218.04 51.87 -19.66
C GLU A 384 -219.35 51.94 -18.86
N ALA A 385 -219.43 52.73 -17.78
CA ALA A 385 -220.68 52.99 -17.04
C ALA A 385 -221.79 53.68 -17.89
N LYS A 386 -221.45 54.19 -19.08
CA LYS A 386 -222.38 54.83 -20.02
C LYS A 386 -222.98 53.86 -21.06
N ARG A 387 -222.66 52.54 -21.02
CA ARG A 387 -222.96 51.64 -22.16
C ARG A 387 -223.57 50.26 -21.85
N VAL A 388 -223.75 49.87 -20.58
CA VAL A 388 -224.30 48.53 -20.23
C VAL A 388 -225.81 48.61 -19.91
N ALA A 389 -226.55 49.42 -20.67
CA ALA A 389 -228.00 49.57 -20.53
C ALA A 389 -228.81 48.69 -21.51
N ASP A 390 -228.20 48.20 -22.60
CA ASP A 390 -228.95 47.99 -23.85
C ASP A 390 -229.08 46.54 -24.38
N LEU A 391 -228.29 45.55 -23.93
CA LEU A 391 -228.05 44.35 -24.78
C LEU A 391 -228.02 42.96 -24.08
N ALA A 392 -229.04 42.66 -23.27
CA ALA A 392 -229.29 41.33 -22.72
C ALA A 392 -230.12 40.41 -23.67
N ALA A 393 -230.02 40.59 -24.99
CA ALA A 393 -231.20 40.43 -25.87
C ALA A 393 -231.28 39.22 -26.82
N ALA A 394 -230.18 38.56 -27.24
CA ALA A 394 -230.18 37.86 -28.54
C ALA A 394 -229.61 36.42 -28.66
N ALA A 395 -228.74 35.95 -27.76
CA ALA A 395 -227.89 34.76 -28.02
C ALA A 395 -228.56 33.38 -27.76
N VAL A 396 -229.82 33.18 -28.17
CA VAL A 396 -230.57 31.91 -27.99
C VAL A 396 -231.30 31.46 -29.27
N MET A 397 -230.58 31.49 -30.40
CA MET A 397 -230.92 30.76 -31.64
C MET A 397 -229.62 30.09 -32.13
N ALA A 398 -229.36 28.86 -31.71
CA ALA A 398 -229.69 27.62 -32.43
C ALA A 398 -228.72 27.29 -33.60
N ALA A 399 -228.14 26.11 -33.80
CA ALA A 399 -227.73 24.91 -33.03
C ALA A 399 -227.69 23.68 -33.98
N ALA A 400 -226.87 22.66 -33.66
CA ALA A 400 -226.73 21.32 -34.30
C ALA A 400 -226.16 21.25 -35.75
N ALA A 401 -225.27 20.32 -36.18
CA ALA A 401 -224.31 19.34 -35.57
C ALA A 401 -223.40 18.76 -36.72
N GLY A 402 -222.28 18.01 -36.59
CA GLY A 402 -221.43 17.50 -35.48
C GLY A 402 -221.43 15.95 -35.31
N GLY A 403 -220.34 15.16 -35.36
CA GLY A 403 -218.93 15.35 -35.80
C GLY A 403 -217.91 14.33 -35.18
N GLY A 404 -216.96 13.73 -35.95
CA GLY A 404 -215.90 12.77 -35.48
C GLY A 404 -215.53 11.67 -36.52
N GLU A 405 -214.53 10.76 -36.43
CA GLU A 405 -213.29 10.52 -35.61
C GLU A 405 -212.30 9.56 -36.37
N THR A 406 -210.97 9.56 -36.11
CA THR A 406 -209.89 8.79 -36.84
C THR A 406 -208.52 8.71 -36.06
N ALA A 407 -207.48 7.91 -36.48
CA ALA A 407 -206.03 8.00 -36.05
C ALA A 407 -204.97 7.07 -36.82
N GLU A 408 -203.63 7.31 -36.71
CA GLU A 408 -202.51 6.72 -37.58
C GLU A 408 -201.07 6.39 -36.93
N TYR A 409 -199.93 6.42 -37.70
CA TYR A 409 -198.52 5.86 -37.53
C TYR A 409 -197.34 6.84 -37.12
N PRO A 410 -196.07 6.38 -36.75
CA PRO A 410 -194.81 7.22 -36.70
C PRO A 410 -193.36 6.61 -37.07
N GLN A 411 -192.23 7.41 -37.11
CA GLN A 411 -190.83 7.10 -37.65
C GLN A 411 -189.56 8.04 -37.27
N VAL A 412 -188.25 7.59 -37.43
CA VAL A 412 -186.92 8.27 -37.90
C VAL A 412 -185.87 9.18 -37.06
N ALA A 413 -184.50 9.21 -37.32
CA ALA A 413 -183.30 10.00 -36.73
C ALA A 413 -181.91 9.97 -37.57
N ALA A 414 -180.59 10.45 -37.37
CA ALA A 414 -179.63 11.31 -36.50
C ALA A 414 -178.14 11.61 -37.14
N ARG A 415 -177.12 12.40 -36.56
CA ARG A 415 -175.69 12.81 -37.06
C ARG A 415 -174.71 13.59 -36.03
N LEU A 416 -173.39 14.08 -36.11
CA LEU A 416 -171.98 13.88 -36.74
C LEU A 416 -170.80 14.93 -36.26
N MET A 417 -169.42 14.75 -36.44
CA MET A 417 -168.15 15.68 -36.42
C MET A 417 -166.87 15.23 -35.55
N GLY A 418 -165.55 15.70 -35.44
CA GLY A 418 -164.45 16.71 -35.87
C GLY A 418 -163.05 16.49 -35.07
N THR A 419 -161.80 17.12 -34.99
CA THR A 419 -160.73 18.10 -35.56
C THR A 419 -159.37 18.11 -34.65
N VAL A 420 -158.11 18.72 -34.69
CA VAL A 420 -157.01 19.42 -35.55
C VAL A 420 -155.59 19.72 -34.76
N THR A 421 -154.38 20.10 -35.34
CA THR A 421 -152.95 20.34 -34.74
C THR A 421 -152.01 21.43 -35.47
N ALA A 422 -150.68 21.86 -35.31
CA ALA A 422 -149.29 21.69 -34.64
C ALA A 422 -148.38 23.04 -34.71
N ALA A 423 -147.02 23.38 -34.62
CA ALA A 423 -145.54 22.95 -34.44
C ALA A 423 -144.57 24.28 -34.28
N THR A 424 -143.19 24.57 -34.23
CA THR A 424 -141.70 24.14 -34.04
C THR A 424 -140.70 25.41 -34.22
N GLU A 425 -139.33 25.68 -34.09
CA GLU A 425 -137.91 25.24 -33.64
C GLU A 425 -136.81 26.42 -33.83
N SER A 426 -135.42 26.56 -33.63
CA SER A 426 -134.11 25.87 -33.15
C SER A 426 -132.85 26.80 -32.66
N VAL A 427 -131.50 26.65 -33.03
CA VAL A 427 -130.22 27.04 -32.20
C VAL A 427 -128.80 27.52 -32.86
N PRO A 428 -127.71 28.04 -32.12
CA PRO A 428 -126.35 28.64 -32.58
C PRO A 428 -124.92 28.35 -31.82
N VAL A 429 -123.68 28.86 -32.23
CA VAL A 429 -122.27 28.69 -31.57
C VAL A 429 -120.98 29.54 -32.08
N GLU A 430 -119.79 29.73 -31.36
CA GLU A 430 -118.42 30.34 -31.82
C GLU A 430 -117.05 30.13 -30.97
N ARG A 431 -115.80 30.68 -31.31
CA ARG A 431 -114.35 30.55 -30.70
C ARG A 431 -113.40 31.86 -30.73
N THR A 432 -112.02 32.08 -30.56
CA THR A 432 -110.59 31.48 -30.38
C THR A 432 -109.60 32.39 -29.47
N ASP A 433 -108.22 32.61 -29.36
CA ASP A 433 -106.75 32.31 -29.81
C ASP A 433 -105.68 33.03 -28.79
N THR A 434 -104.29 33.19 -28.69
CA THR A 434 -102.82 32.80 -29.08
C THR A 434 -101.76 33.54 -28.09
N ASP A 435 -100.37 33.66 -27.97
CA ASP A 435 -98.92 33.35 -28.44
C ASP A 435 -97.86 33.68 -27.24
N ARG A 436 -96.48 33.72 -27.07
CA ARG A 436 -95.08 33.58 -27.72
C ARG A 436 -93.91 33.06 -26.71
N ALA A 437 -92.53 33.30 -26.58
CA ALA A 437 -91.36 34.19 -26.99
C ALA A 437 -89.85 33.61 -26.78
N ASP A 438 -88.70 34.38 -26.76
CA ASP A 438 -87.25 33.96 -27.07
C ASP A 438 -85.98 34.69 -26.34
N VAL A 439 -84.70 34.13 -26.16
CA VAL A 439 -83.38 34.81 -25.70
C VAL A 439 -81.94 34.06 -25.77
N ASP A 440 -80.74 34.64 -25.36
CA ASP A 440 -79.24 34.18 -25.38
C ASP A 440 -78.41 34.49 -24.03
N ARG A 441 -77.07 34.39 -23.64
CA ARG A 441 -75.63 34.21 -24.17
C ARG A 441 -74.48 33.91 -23.08
N ALA A 442 -73.20 33.44 -23.38
CA ALA A 442 -71.92 33.47 -22.52
C ALA A 442 -70.48 33.08 -23.16
N GLU A 443 -69.28 33.45 -22.56
CA GLU A 443 -67.83 33.23 -23.04
C GLU A 443 -66.61 33.28 -21.97
N VAL A 444 -65.34 32.73 -22.16
CA VAL A 444 -64.09 32.78 -21.22
C VAL A 444 -62.64 32.32 -21.77
N GLU A 445 -61.44 32.49 -21.08
CA GLU A 445 -59.97 32.18 -21.51
C GLU A 445 -58.84 31.61 -20.48
N ARG A 446 -57.53 32.09 -20.34
CA ARG A 446 -56.18 31.35 -20.09
C ARG A 446 -55.18 31.74 -18.91
N ASP A 447 -53.97 31.16 -18.58
CA ASP A 447 -52.76 30.57 -19.30
C ASP A 447 -51.75 29.72 -18.40
N GLU A 448 -50.62 29.16 -18.91
CA GLU A 448 -49.50 28.50 -18.12
C GLU A 448 -48.04 29.01 -18.46
N ASN A 449 -46.84 28.37 -18.51
CA ASN A 449 -46.15 27.02 -18.47
C ASN A 449 -44.62 27.28 -18.07
N ASP A 450 -43.57 26.45 -17.81
CA ASP A 450 -43.15 25.00 -17.80
C ASP A 450 -42.00 24.75 -16.73
N ARG A 451 -41.24 23.61 -16.69
CA ARG A 451 -40.44 23.18 -15.48
C ARG A 451 -38.93 22.69 -15.55
N PRO A 452 -38.47 21.63 -16.27
CA PRO A 452 -37.31 20.79 -15.82
C PRO A 452 -36.05 20.71 -16.73
N ARG A 453 -34.75 20.47 -16.39
CA ARG A 453 -33.84 20.18 -15.20
C ARG A 453 -33.24 18.74 -14.97
N ALA A 454 -31.90 18.55 -15.01
CA ALA A 454 -31.11 17.32 -14.64
C ALA A 454 -29.56 17.52 -14.51
N GLY A 455 -28.81 16.62 -13.81
CA GLY A 455 -27.32 16.51 -13.89
C GLY A 455 -26.58 15.93 -12.65
N ARG A 456 -25.92 14.75 -12.77
CA ARG A 456 -25.01 14.14 -11.77
C ARG A 456 -24.16 13.00 -12.38
N ALA A 457 -22.84 13.01 -12.18
CA ALA A 457 -21.96 11.84 -12.30
C ALA A 457 -20.62 12.08 -11.58
N GLU A 458 -20.05 11.04 -10.99
CA GLU A 458 -18.70 10.99 -10.41
C GLU A 458 -17.96 9.74 -10.95
N ALA A 459 -16.66 9.65 -10.64
CA ALA A 459 -15.75 8.52 -10.82
C ALA A 459 -15.08 8.33 -12.19
N GLU A 460 -13.75 8.52 -12.19
CA GLU A 460 -12.81 7.60 -12.84
C GLU A 460 -11.51 7.56 -11.98
N ARG A 461 -10.68 6.53 -12.17
CA ARG A 461 -9.48 6.23 -11.36
C ARG A 461 -8.45 5.48 -12.20
N ASP A 462 -7.20 5.47 -11.72
CA ASP A 462 -6.08 4.58 -12.09
C ASP A 462 -5.58 4.75 -13.56
N ASP A 463 -4.31 5.04 -13.90
CA ASP A 463 -3.01 4.97 -13.23
C ASP A 463 -1.92 5.50 -14.23
N VAL A 464 -0.63 5.41 -13.86
CA VAL A 464 0.58 5.60 -14.70
C VAL A 464 0.88 7.03 -15.20
N ASP A 465 1.75 7.75 -14.48
CA ASP A 465 3.20 7.73 -14.83
C ASP A 465 4.10 8.19 -13.65
N ARG A 466 5.41 8.07 -13.85
CA ARG A 466 6.47 7.96 -12.83
C ARG A 466 7.24 9.27 -12.60
N PRO A 467 7.35 9.79 -11.35
CA PRO A 467 8.22 10.94 -11.06
C PRO A 467 9.72 10.56 -11.11
N ARG A 468 10.56 11.53 -11.46
CA ARG A 468 12.03 11.41 -11.43
C ARG A 468 12.56 11.39 -10.00
N ALA A 469 13.67 10.68 -9.79
CA ALA A 469 14.50 10.84 -8.61
C ALA A 469 15.69 11.76 -8.94
N GLU A 470 15.87 12.82 -8.15
CA GLU A 470 17.10 13.63 -8.14
C GLU A 470 17.91 13.29 -6.88
N PRO A 471 19.26 13.15 -6.95
CA PRO A 471 20.08 12.85 -5.79
C PRO A 471 20.37 14.13 -4.98
N PHE A 472 19.59 14.35 -3.92
CA PHE A 472 19.87 15.39 -2.93
C PHE A 472 21.12 15.01 -2.12
N ILE A 473 22.17 15.84 -2.18
CA ILE A 473 23.39 15.66 -1.36
C ILE A 473 23.24 16.48 -0.08
N GLU A 474 22.86 15.82 1.00
CA GLU A 474 22.81 16.44 2.34
C GLU A 474 24.17 16.28 3.07
N ARG A 475 24.53 17.30 3.85
CA ARG A 475 25.81 17.36 4.56
C ARG A 475 25.80 16.51 5.83
N LEU A 476 26.91 15.80 6.05
CA LEU A 476 27.26 15.22 7.36
C LEU A 476 27.77 16.33 8.29
N ASP A 477 26.98 16.71 9.28
CA ASP A 477 27.45 17.38 10.50
C ASP A 477 27.39 16.37 11.66
N GLY A 478 28.57 15.92 12.09
CA GLY A 478 28.76 14.94 13.17
C GLY A 478 30.22 14.96 13.67
N PRO A 479 30.47 14.72 14.96
CA PRO A 479 31.74 15.07 15.60
C PRO A 479 32.94 14.24 15.14
N SER A 480 34.11 14.89 15.12
CA SER A 480 35.39 14.35 14.67
C SER A 480 35.84 13.11 15.46
N PHE A 481 36.07 12.00 14.77
CA PHE A 481 36.57 10.75 15.35
C PHE A 481 38.10 10.68 15.25
N ASP A 482 38.79 11.19 16.27
CA ASP A 482 40.24 11.41 16.22
C ASP A 482 41.04 10.16 16.66
N ALA A 483 41.25 9.22 15.73
CA ALA A 483 41.91 7.94 16.03
C ALA A 483 42.54 7.24 14.81
N PHE A 484 43.69 7.71 14.28
CA PHE A 484 44.73 6.86 13.66
C PHE A 484 46.06 7.60 13.40
N ALA A 485 46.67 8.20 14.42
CA ALA A 485 48.02 8.74 14.32
C ALA A 485 49.07 7.60 14.27
N VAL A 486 49.74 7.42 13.13
CA VAL A 486 50.80 6.41 12.97
C VAL A 486 52.00 6.75 13.87
N ARG A 487 52.43 5.77 14.68
CA ARG A 487 53.46 5.93 15.70
C ARG A 487 54.87 6.06 15.10
N ALA A 488 55.27 7.29 14.79
CA ALA A 488 56.63 7.60 14.34
C ALA A 488 57.68 7.29 15.42
N SER A 489 58.88 6.89 14.98
CA SER A 489 59.99 6.48 15.86
C SER A 489 60.57 7.63 16.67
N ALA A 490 60.88 7.37 17.95
CA ALA A 490 61.52 8.36 18.82
C ALA A 490 63.02 8.56 18.46
N PRO A 491 63.54 9.79 18.48
CA PRO A 491 64.98 10.04 18.43
C PRO A 491 65.65 9.57 19.74
N ARG A 492 66.82 8.94 19.64
CA ARG A 492 67.61 8.48 20.80
C ARG A 492 68.66 9.54 21.19
N ALA A 493 69.13 9.46 22.43
CA ALA A 493 69.88 10.53 23.10
C ALA A 493 71.30 10.78 22.56
N VAL A 494 71.82 11.95 22.93
CA VAL A 494 73.16 12.48 22.67
C VAL A 494 74.25 11.62 23.34
N PRO A 495 75.39 11.36 22.66
CA PRO A 495 76.67 11.11 23.30
C PRO A 495 77.49 12.42 23.40
N GLU A 496 78.14 12.65 24.54
CA GLU A 496 79.03 13.80 24.74
C GLU A 496 80.44 13.55 24.19
N ALA A 497 81.13 14.66 23.89
CA ALA A 497 82.59 14.84 23.91
C ALA A 497 83.50 13.71 23.41
N GLU A 498 84.03 13.87 22.19
CA GLU A 498 85.44 13.53 21.93
C GLU A 498 86.09 14.61 21.06
N THR A 499 87.24 15.13 21.50
CA THR A 499 87.88 16.33 20.93
C THR A 499 89.15 15.97 20.15
N THR A 500 89.01 15.84 18.83
CA THR A 500 90.14 15.56 17.93
C THR A 500 91.01 16.80 17.69
N GLY A 501 92.00 17.02 18.56
CA GLY A 501 93.08 17.97 18.32
C GLY A 501 94.25 17.32 17.56
N PRO A 502 94.70 17.85 16.41
CA PRO A 502 95.89 17.38 15.71
C PRO A 502 97.13 18.14 16.21
N ASP A 503 97.90 17.57 17.14
CA ASP A 503 99.20 18.13 17.54
C ASP A 503 100.36 17.30 16.96
N THR A 504 101.30 17.99 16.30
CA THR A 504 102.42 17.41 15.55
C THR A 504 103.74 17.69 16.26
N GLY A 505 104.15 16.80 17.18
CA GLY A 505 105.16 17.16 18.19
C GLY A 505 106.26 16.15 18.54
N VAL A 506 106.53 15.09 17.75
CA VAL A 506 107.60 14.14 18.09
C VAL A 506 108.97 14.61 17.57
N ARG A 507 109.82 15.16 18.46
CA ARG A 507 111.25 15.42 18.14
C ARG A 507 112.24 15.28 19.31
N ALA A 508 112.71 14.05 19.51
CA ALA A 508 114.07 13.73 19.98
C ALA A 508 114.38 14.11 21.47
N PRO A 509 115.60 13.89 22.00
CA PRO A 509 115.75 12.80 22.98
C PRO A 509 116.56 13.13 24.26
N ALA A 510 116.58 12.18 25.19
CA ALA A 510 117.57 12.03 26.26
C ALA A 510 117.76 10.53 26.56
#